data_AF-K1QE60-F1
#
_entry.id   AF-K1QE60-F1
#
_cell.length_a   1.000
_cell.length_b   1.000
_cell.length_c   1.000
_cell.angle_alpha   90.00
_cell.angle_beta   90.00
_cell.angle_gamma   90.00
#
_symmetry.space_group_name_H-M   'P 1'
#
loop_
_entity.id
_entity.type
_entity.pdbx_description
1 polymer ?
#
loop_
_entity_poly.entity_id
_entity_poly.type
_entity_poly.pdbx_seq_one_letter_code
_entity_poly.pdbx_strand_id
1 'polypeptide(L)'
;MPLQTGLAFHRKRQTLENLTLERPQNLQSFYEAVEDALKKIENHLRYVELEYYGVERSPDEEIKAWLPALTTVMGHAKTGILVSKQQLKDVFDLYDRSIGDPTMIVKLDKEAVQTTLEVISKVELYIRHKFENIINGILLVTSYMKKYCLSFSGISGDVYLETATNYEKQRRELADAIQINLDDIPVMMDKFENDGIRLTELGSVPRRIAERLECGHVPFLVMFAGACENIRNACIGVRKWIQADDGYSTFIQFDITDLEKKKETDSKLLRDLQVKVSHLDHRLKVCKREIQECVGELKRVAAKEKSLKKHEEQLKTDLREIVMELEMKERQREDTLHESSVLTHKEREQLEKLTSEIEHMRLKKPVLERKADDLKRKLEFMKFRRELKSKRETQLQEVKEELREAKRELRRTESECERLERNIIKLREIHRFKTSPEVLKKLFYNMPLTHKGTGAGGGKKKKGVVIDKLEKATRVTATLIDKDWIPLYRTLPFHPPRGEENLRVDIDDITNTFLRDTLEVHAKQALYRWRRMHTRASVDDLKKALTAIKRKDIADKVDEELSKKRAVKPKTSSAVKFPKVLVQTQQVRVRHSLSNPIK
;
A
#
# COMPACT_ATOMS: atom_id res chain seq x y z
N MET A 1 -2.69 -41.87 -14.24
CA MET A 1 -3.14 -41.76 -12.84
C MET A 1 -2.08 -42.39 -11.95
N PRO A 2 -1.54 -41.71 -10.93
CA PRO A 2 -0.65 -42.36 -9.99
C PRO A 2 -1.47 -43.15 -8.96
N LEU A 3 -0.98 -44.35 -8.65
CA LEU A 3 -1.56 -45.30 -7.69
C LEU A 3 -1.73 -44.66 -6.30
N GLN A 4 -2.96 -44.72 -5.77
CA GLN A 4 -3.27 -44.44 -4.38
C GLN A 4 -2.52 -45.44 -3.48
N THR A 5 -1.48 -44.97 -2.81
CA THR A 5 -0.84 -45.73 -1.72
C THR A 5 -1.75 -45.67 -0.49
N GLY A 6 -2.19 -46.86 -0.06
CA GLY A 6 -3.16 -47.10 1.02
C GLY A 6 -2.62 -46.85 2.43
N LEU A 7 -2.25 -45.61 2.74
CA LEU A 7 -2.09 -45.11 4.11
C LEU A 7 -2.74 -43.73 4.23
N ALA A 8 -4.05 -43.68 3.97
CA ALA A 8 -4.88 -42.59 4.47
C ALA A 8 -5.02 -42.77 5.99
N PHE A 9 -3.98 -42.41 6.75
CA PHE A 9 -4.18 -42.09 8.16
C PHE A 9 -5.32 -41.09 8.22
N HIS A 10 -6.45 -41.46 8.86
CA HIS A 10 -7.46 -40.51 9.28
C HIS A 10 -6.78 -39.53 10.24
N ARG A 11 -6.14 -38.49 9.70
CA ARG A 11 -5.48 -37.46 10.48
C ARG A 11 -6.59 -36.73 11.23
N LYS A 12 -6.52 -36.78 12.55
CA LYS A 12 -7.46 -36.12 13.47
C LYS A 12 -7.67 -34.67 13.02
N ARG A 13 -8.94 -34.27 12.88
CA ARG A 13 -9.31 -32.89 12.53
C ARG A 13 -8.65 -31.94 13.55
N GLN A 14 -7.93 -30.93 13.07
CA GLN A 14 -7.25 -29.98 13.96
C GLN A 14 -8.31 -29.09 14.62
N THR A 15 -8.27 -29.02 15.96
CA THR A 15 -9.10 -28.09 16.75
C THR A 15 -8.26 -26.88 17.16
N LEU A 16 -8.91 -25.80 17.59
CA LEU A 16 -8.21 -24.62 18.12
C LEU A 16 -7.29 -24.97 19.31
N GLU A 17 -7.72 -25.91 20.15
CA GLU A 17 -6.91 -26.46 21.26
C GLU A 17 -5.64 -27.16 20.73
N ASN A 18 -5.76 -27.95 19.65
CA ASN A 18 -4.60 -28.59 19.02
C ASN A 18 -3.66 -27.56 18.39
N LEU A 19 -4.13 -26.38 17.97
CA LEU A 19 -3.27 -25.32 17.40
C LEU A 19 -2.33 -24.66 18.43
N THR A 20 -2.51 -24.93 19.74
CA THR A 20 -1.50 -24.60 20.76
C THR A 20 -0.33 -25.59 20.78
N LEU A 21 -0.61 -26.87 20.48
CA LEU A 21 0.33 -27.99 20.64
C LEU A 21 0.99 -28.39 19.32
N GLU A 22 0.26 -28.25 18.22
CA GLU A 22 0.63 -28.68 16.88
C GLU A 22 0.45 -27.55 15.88
N ARG A 23 1.36 -27.49 14.90
CA ARG A 23 1.27 -26.50 13.81
C ARG A 23 0.05 -26.76 12.92
N PRO A 24 -0.57 -25.71 12.36
CA PRO A 24 -1.54 -25.89 11.30
C PRO A 24 -0.89 -26.56 10.08
N GLN A 25 -1.59 -27.51 9.45
CA GLN A 25 -1.07 -28.19 8.25
C GLN A 25 -1.08 -27.27 7.02
N ASN A 26 -2.16 -26.52 6.86
CA ASN A 26 -2.35 -25.49 5.84
C ASN A 26 -3.36 -24.44 6.35
N LEU A 27 -3.55 -23.36 5.60
CA LEU A 27 -4.50 -22.31 5.98
C LEU A 27 -5.95 -22.80 5.97
N GLN A 28 -6.32 -23.71 5.06
CA GLN A 28 -7.68 -24.25 5.00
C GLN A 28 -8.07 -25.00 6.27
N SER A 29 -7.18 -25.89 6.74
CA SER A 29 -7.36 -26.61 8.00
C SER A 29 -7.36 -25.69 9.22
N PHE A 30 -6.63 -24.56 9.16
CA PHE A 30 -6.76 -23.49 10.15
C PHE A 30 -8.16 -22.83 10.11
N TYR A 31 -8.67 -22.48 8.94
CA TYR A 31 -10.02 -21.89 8.79
C TYR A 31 -11.11 -22.84 9.29
N GLU A 32 -11.01 -24.13 8.99
CA GLU A 32 -11.94 -25.15 9.49
C GLU A 32 -11.91 -25.27 11.00
N ALA A 33 -10.72 -25.21 11.62
CA ALA A 33 -10.55 -25.24 13.07
C ALA A 33 -11.18 -24.01 13.74
N VAL A 34 -11.04 -22.84 13.11
CA VAL A 34 -11.68 -21.61 13.59
C VAL A 34 -13.20 -21.71 13.46
N GLU A 35 -13.74 -22.17 12.33
CA GLU A 35 -15.19 -22.30 12.14
C GLU A 35 -15.81 -23.30 13.13
N ASP A 36 -15.12 -24.41 13.43
CA ASP A 36 -15.55 -25.35 14.48
C ASP A 36 -15.56 -24.69 15.87
N ALA A 37 -14.57 -23.85 16.18
CA ALA A 37 -14.52 -23.09 17.43
C ALA A 37 -15.66 -22.07 17.52
N LEU A 38 -15.97 -21.36 16.41
CA LEU A 38 -17.11 -20.44 16.35
C LEU A 38 -18.44 -21.17 16.56
N LYS A 39 -18.63 -22.35 15.96
CA LYS A 39 -19.83 -23.17 16.19
C LYS A 39 -19.98 -23.58 17.66
N LYS A 40 -18.88 -23.98 18.31
CA LYS A 40 -18.90 -24.30 19.76
C LYS A 40 -19.28 -23.07 20.59
N ILE A 41 -18.74 -21.91 20.26
CA ILE A 41 -19.07 -20.63 20.92
C ILE A 41 -20.54 -20.27 20.72
N GLU A 42 -21.08 -20.40 19.51
CA GLU A 42 -22.48 -20.11 19.20
C GLU A 42 -23.43 -21.10 19.91
N ASN A 43 -23.06 -22.37 20.01
CA ASN A 43 -23.80 -23.36 20.79
C ASN A 43 -23.77 -23.02 22.29
N HIS A 44 -22.63 -22.58 22.82
CA HIS A 44 -22.53 -22.15 24.21
C HIS A 44 -23.38 -20.89 24.46
N LEU A 45 -23.38 -19.92 23.53
CA LEU A 45 -24.26 -18.75 23.59
C LEU A 45 -25.73 -19.16 23.63
N ARG A 46 -26.17 -20.10 22.79
CA ARG A 46 -27.54 -20.62 22.81
C ARG A 46 -27.91 -21.24 24.15
N TYR A 47 -26.99 -21.96 24.79
CA TYR A 47 -27.22 -22.51 26.12
C TYR A 47 -27.39 -21.40 27.17
N VAL A 48 -26.54 -20.36 27.13
CA VAL A 48 -26.66 -19.21 28.03
C VAL A 48 -27.97 -18.45 27.80
N GLU A 49 -28.44 -18.32 26.56
CA GLU A 49 -29.74 -17.74 26.24
C GLU A 49 -30.90 -18.56 26.81
N LEU A 50 -30.87 -19.89 26.69
CA LEU A 50 -31.88 -20.78 27.27
C LEU A 50 -31.84 -20.77 28.80
N GLU A 51 -30.66 -20.71 29.40
CA GLU A 51 -30.49 -20.60 30.86
C GLU A 51 -31.05 -19.27 31.39
N TYR A 52 -30.86 -18.17 30.63
CA TYR A 52 -31.33 -16.85 31.01
C TYR A 52 -32.86 -16.72 30.90
N TYR A 53 -33.45 -17.07 29.76
CA TYR A 53 -34.90 -16.92 29.54
C TYR A 53 -35.73 -18.07 30.11
N GLY A 54 -35.13 -19.25 30.32
CA GLY A 54 -35.81 -20.48 30.70
C GLY A 54 -35.96 -21.44 29.52
N VAL A 55 -35.80 -22.74 29.77
CA VAL A 55 -35.77 -23.78 28.73
C VAL A 55 -37.08 -23.90 27.95
N GLU A 56 -38.21 -23.61 28.60
CA GLU A 56 -39.56 -23.70 28.04
C GLU A 56 -40.21 -22.33 27.78
N ARG A 57 -39.50 -21.24 28.09
CA ARG A 57 -40.05 -19.88 27.99
C ARG A 57 -39.43 -19.13 26.82
N SER A 58 -40.28 -18.44 26.08
CA SER A 58 -39.79 -17.49 25.07
C SER A 58 -39.22 -16.23 25.75
N PRO A 59 -38.25 -15.55 25.12
CA PRO A 59 -37.78 -14.25 25.58
C PRO A 59 -38.91 -13.24 25.82
N ASP A 60 -39.97 -13.33 25.02
CA ASP A 60 -41.14 -12.46 25.08
C ASP A 60 -41.98 -12.72 26.33
N GLU A 61 -42.18 -13.98 26.71
CA GLU A 61 -42.93 -14.37 27.91
C GLU A 61 -42.20 -13.95 29.19
N GLU A 62 -40.88 -14.17 29.24
CA GLU A 62 -40.07 -13.84 30.42
C GLU A 62 -40.01 -12.31 30.63
N ILE A 63 -39.79 -11.52 29.57
CA ILE A 63 -39.80 -10.05 29.66
C ILE A 63 -41.19 -9.52 30.06
N LYS A 64 -42.27 -10.09 29.49
CA LYS A 64 -43.64 -9.72 29.87
C LYS A 64 -43.96 -10.04 31.32
N ALA A 65 -43.40 -11.12 31.88
CA ALA A 65 -43.58 -11.46 33.28
C ALA A 65 -42.91 -10.44 34.23
N TRP A 66 -41.77 -9.85 33.83
CA TRP A 66 -41.04 -8.88 34.65
C TRP A 66 -41.63 -7.45 34.63
N LEU A 67 -42.26 -7.06 33.52
CA LEU A 67 -42.76 -5.69 33.30
C LEU A 67 -43.74 -5.14 34.36
N PRO A 68 -44.73 -5.91 34.87
CA PRO A 68 -45.68 -5.40 35.86
C PRO A 68 -45.04 -4.97 37.17
N ALA A 69 -44.10 -5.78 37.69
CA ALA A 69 -43.36 -5.46 38.91
C ALA A 69 -42.52 -4.18 38.72
N LEU A 70 -41.84 -4.08 37.58
CA LEU A 70 -41.02 -2.91 37.24
C LEU A 70 -41.85 -1.63 37.11
N THR A 71 -43.01 -1.70 36.44
CA THR A 71 -43.92 -0.56 36.31
C THR A 71 -44.41 -0.06 37.67
N THR A 72 -44.70 -0.99 38.59
CA THR A 72 -45.14 -0.67 39.97
C THR A 72 -44.04 0.03 40.75
N VAL A 73 -42.81 -0.50 40.71
CA VAL A 73 -41.64 0.10 41.37
C VAL A 73 -41.28 1.47 40.76
N MET A 74 -41.35 1.60 39.44
CA MET A 74 -41.15 2.88 38.75
C MET A 74 -42.18 3.93 39.15
N GLY A 75 -43.43 3.54 39.38
CA GLY A 75 -44.48 4.40 39.91
C GLY A 75 -44.14 4.94 41.31
N HIS A 76 -43.64 4.09 42.20
CA HIS A 76 -43.16 4.51 43.52
C HIS A 76 -41.93 5.42 43.44
N ALA A 77 -41.01 5.14 42.52
CA ALA A 77 -39.82 5.97 42.25
C ALA A 77 -40.14 7.28 41.48
N LYS A 78 -41.39 7.47 41.02
CA LYS A 78 -41.82 8.60 40.18
C LYS A 78 -40.96 8.78 38.93
N THR A 79 -40.50 7.68 38.33
CA THR A 79 -39.70 7.70 37.10
C THR A 79 -40.50 7.20 35.90
N GLY A 80 -40.48 7.95 34.80
CA GLY A 80 -41.14 7.56 33.55
C GLY A 80 -40.29 6.65 32.66
N ILE A 81 -38.96 6.64 32.84
CA ILE A 81 -38.01 5.82 32.09
C ILE A 81 -36.89 5.37 33.03
N LEU A 82 -36.67 4.06 33.11
CA LEU A 82 -35.65 3.44 33.96
C LEU A 82 -34.38 3.16 33.15
N VAL A 83 -33.52 4.17 33.07
CA VAL A 83 -32.22 4.11 32.38
C VAL A 83 -31.07 3.73 33.29
N SER A 84 -31.19 3.87 34.61
CA SER A 84 -30.13 3.57 35.57
C SER A 84 -30.64 2.93 36.85
N LYS A 85 -29.86 1.99 37.41
CA LYS A 85 -30.09 1.38 38.74
C LYS A 85 -30.18 2.45 39.84
N GLN A 86 -29.42 3.55 39.72
CA GLN A 86 -29.38 4.64 40.68
C GLN A 86 -30.74 5.35 40.83
N GLN A 87 -31.62 5.31 39.82
CA GLN A 87 -32.96 5.90 39.89
C GLN A 87 -33.89 5.16 40.86
N LEU A 88 -33.56 3.92 41.23
CA LEU A 88 -34.35 3.12 42.16
C LEU A 88 -33.78 3.09 43.58
N LYS A 89 -32.65 3.78 43.82
CA LYS A 89 -31.92 3.69 45.10
C LYS A 89 -32.80 4.05 46.29
N ASP A 90 -33.55 5.15 46.23
CA ASP A 90 -34.39 5.58 47.34
C ASP A 90 -35.50 4.58 47.66
N VAL A 91 -36.01 3.87 46.64
CA VAL A 91 -37.01 2.81 46.82
C VAL A 91 -36.39 1.58 47.44
N PHE A 92 -35.17 1.21 47.04
CA PHE A 92 -34.43 0.08 47.63
C PHE A 92 -34.01 0.38 49.08
N ASP A 93 -33.49 1.57 49.37
CA ASP A 93 -33.13 2.00 50.72
C ASP A 93 -34.36 2.01 51.66
N LEU A 94 -35.53 2.39 51.13
CA LEU A 94 -36.79 2.35 51.87
C LEU A 94 -37.29 0.91 52.11
N TYR A 95 -37.13 0.04 51.11
CA TYR A 95 -37.44 -1.39 51.22
C TYR A 95 -36.60 -2.07 52.31
N ASP A 96 -35.28 -1.86 52.29
CA ASP A 96 -34.35 -2.43 53.26
C ASP A 96 -34.67 -1.99 54.70
N ARG A 97 -35.00 -0.71 54.90
CA ARG A 97 -35.46 -0.20 56.20
C ARG A 97 -36.78 -0.82 56.64
N SER A 98 -37.72 -1.03 55.71
CA SER A 98 -39.02 -1.64 55.99
C SER A 98 -38.99 -3.14 56.31
N ILE A 99 -37.87 -3.80 55.97
CA ILE A 99 -37.58 -5.18 56.41
C ILE A 99 -36.94 -5.17 57.80
N GLY A 100 -36.04 -4.21 58.06
CA GLY A 100 -35.35 -4.06 59.34
C GLY A 100 -36.24 -3.55 60.49
N ASP A 101 -37.31 -2.81 60.19
CA ASP A 101 -38.27 -2.30 61.17
C ASP A 101 -39.72 -2.69 60.83
N PRO A 102 -40.29 -3.72 61.48
CA PRO A 102 -41.66 -4.19 61.22
C PRO A 102 -42.75 -3.20 61.65
N THR A 103 -42.42 -2.11 62.34
CA THR A 103 -43.38 -1.05 62.72
C THR A 103 -43.51 0.06 61.68
N MET A 104 -42.61 0.08 60.69
CA MET A 104 -42.61 1.08 59.63
C MET A 104 -43.71 0.80 58.59
N ILE A 105 -44.77 1.61 58.61
CA ILE A 105 -45.86 1.52 57.61
C ILE A 105 -45.41 2.17 56.30
N VAL A 106 -44.96 1.36 55.35
CA VAL A 106 -44.59 1.82 54.00
C VAL A 106 -45.65 1.38 53.00
N LYS A 107 -46.22 2.34 52.24
CA LYS A 107 -47.07 2.07 51.07
C LYS A 107 -46.20 1.65 49.87
N LEU A 108 -45.50 0.53 49.99
CA LEU A 108 -44.61 -0.03 48.99
C LEU A 108 -44.97 -1.50 48.76
N ASP A 109 -45.14 -1.88 47.50
CA ASP A 109 -45.33 -3.28 47.14
C ASP A 109 -44.00 -4.04 47.28
N LYS A 110 -43.85 -4.77 48.39
CA LYS A 110 -42.64 -5.51 48.73
C LYS A 110 -42.33 -6.63 47.73
N GLU A 111 -43.34 -7.25 47.12
CA GLU A 111 -43.16 -8.34 46.16
C GLU A 111 -42.66 -7.80 44.81
N ALA A 112 -43.21 -6.66 44.37
CA ALA A 112 -42.75 -5.98 43.16
C ALA A 112 -41.30 -5.46 43.27
N VAL A 113 -40.90 -4.95 44.45
CA VAL A 113 -39.52 -4.51 44.71
C VAL A 113 -38.56 -5.70 44.71
N GLN A 114 -38.93 -6.79 45.38
CA GLN A 114 -38.12 -8.02 45.40
C GLN A 114 -37.92 -8.57 43.99
N THR A 115 -39.00 -8.68 43.21
CA THR A 115 -38.93 -9.12 41.80
C THR A 115 -38.02 -8.20 40.97
N THR A 116 -38.11 -6.88 41.16
CA THR A 116 -37.25 -5.92 40.45
C THR A 116 -35.77 -6.11 40.79
N LEU A 117 -35.44 -6.31 42.07
CA LEU A 117 -34.06 -6.59 42.52
C LEU A 117 -33.53 -7.90 41.93
N GLU A 118 -34.37 -8.94 41.89
CA GLU A 118 -34.02 -10.23 41.28
C GLU A 118 -33.73 -10.11 39.79
N VAL A 119 -34.56 -9.37 39.04
CA VAL A 119 -34.35 -9.15 37.60
C VAL A 119 -33.07 -8.36 37.34
N ILE A 120 -32.81 -7.29 38.09
CA ILE A 120 -31.56 -6.52 37.97
C ILE A 120 -30.35 -7.40 38.29
N SER A 121 -30.41 -8.18 39.37
CA SER A 121 -29.33 -9.09 39.77
C SER A 121 -29.10 -10.19 38.74
N LYS A 122 -30.17 -10.70 38.11
CA LYS A 122 -30.10 -11.69 37.02
C LYS A 122 -29.41 -11.10 35.79
N VAL A 123 -29.78 -9.88 35.36
CA VAL A 123 -29.12 -9.20 34.24
C VAL A 123 -27.63 -8.97 34.53
N GLU A 124 -27.31 -8.47 35.72
CA GLU A 124 -25.94 -8.19 36.17
C GLU A 124 -25.07 -9.45 36.18
N LEU A 125 -25.58 -10.52 36.79
CA LEU A 125 -24.90 -11.82 36.87
C LEU A 125 -24.55 -12.36 35.49
N TYR A 126 -25.49 -12.31 34.54
CA TYR A 126 -25.27 -12.86 33.21
C TYR A 126 -24.31 -12.00 32.39
N ILE A 127 -24.49 -10.67 32.39
CA ILE A 127 -23.64 -9.76 31.60
C ILE A 127 -22.19 -9.78 32.11
N ARG A 128 -21.97 -9.71 33.43
CA ARG A 128 -20.62 -9.65 34.00
C ARG A 128 -19.90 -10.99 34.01
N HIS A 129 -20.60 -12.10 34.29
CA HIS A 129 -19.94 -13.38 34.56
C HIS A 129 -20.19 -14.45 33.50
N LYS A 130 -21.42 -14.61 33.01
CA LYS A 130 -21.76 -15.73 32.10
C LYS A 130 -21.19 -15.55 30.69
N PHE A 131 -20.90 -14.31 30.25
CA PHE A 131 -20.24 -14.06 28.96
C PHE A 131 -18.72 -14.17 28.98
N GLU A 132 -18.07 -14.22 30.14
CA GLU A 132 -16.60 -14.15 30.25
C GLU A 132 -15.91 -15.27 29.45
N ASN A 133 -16.38 -16.51 29.59
CA ASN A 133 -15.84 -17.65 28.85
C ASN A 133 -16.04 -17.53 27.32
N ILE A 134 -17.18 -17.00 26.89
CA ILE A 134 -17.50 -16.76 25.48
C ILE A 134 -16.57 -15.69 24.91
N ILE A 135 -16.41 -14.56 25.61
CA ILE A 135 -15.53 -13.46 25.22
C ILE A 135 -14.10 -13.95 25.10
N ASN A 136 -13.59 -14.68 26.11
CA ASN A 136 -12.24 -15.24 26.11
C ASN A 136 -12.03 -16.22 24.95
N GLY A 137 -13.03 -17.03 24.61
CA GLY A 137 -13.00 -17.90 23.43
C GLY A 137 -12.82 -17.13 22.11
N ILE A 138 -13.58 -16.05 21.92
CA ILE A 138 -13.47 -15.21 20.70
C ILE A 138 -12.14 -14.44 20.67
N LEU A 139 -11.67 -13.94 21.81
CA LEU A 139 -10.36 -13.28 21.91
C LEU A 139 -9.22 -14.24 21.55
N LEU A 140 -9.30 -15.49 22.01
CA LEU A 140 -8.34 -16.54 21.67
C LEU A 140 -8.34 -16.81 20.16
N VAL A 141 -9.52 -17.01 19.56
CA VAL A 141 -9.67 -17.16 18.10
C VAL A 141 -9.06 -15.97 17.37
N THR A 142 -9.38 -14.74 17.79
CA THR A 142 -8.88 -13.50 17.20
C THR A 142 -7.36 -13.39 17.31
N SER A 143 -6.76 -13.88 18.39
CA SER A 143 -5.30 -13.91 18.55
C SER A 143 -4.63 -14.82 17.51
N TYR A 144 -5.24 -15.96 17.20
CA TYR A 144 -4.77 -16.86 16.16
C TYR A 144 -4.98 -16.30 14.76
N MET A 145 -6.11 -15.64 14.49
CA MET A 145 -6.34 -14.91 13.25
C MET A 145 -5.24 -13.85 13.04
N LYS A 146 -4.89 -13.08 14.08
CA LYS A 146 -3.78 -12.11 14.03
C LYS A 146 -2.43 -12.76 13.72
N LYS A 147 -2.22 -14.02 14.13
CA LYS A 147 -0.97 -14.76 13.92
C LYS A 147 -0.85 -15.35 12.51
N TYR A 148 -1.93 -15.93 11.97
CA TYR A 148 -1.87 -16.70 10.71
C TYR A 148 -2.46 -15.96 9.49
N CYS A 149 -3.42 -15.06 9.68
CA CYS A 149 -4.04 -14.27 8.60
C CYS A 149 -3.28 -12.96 8.36
N LEU A 150 -2.01 -13.09 7.97
CA LEU A 150 -1.11 -11.98 7.67
C LEU A 150 -1.18 -11.58 6.19
N SER A 151 -1.07 -10.29 5.94
CA SER A 151 -0.94 -9.71 4.59
C SER A 151 0.48 -9.85 4.02
N PHE A 152 1.49 -9.92 4.90
CA PHE A 152 2.92 -9.81 4.57
C PHE A 152 3.33 -8.50 3.85
N SER A 153 2.39 -7.59 3.61
CA SER A 153 2.61 -6.22 3.18
C SER A 153 2.58 -5.28 4.39
N GLY A 154 3.48 -4.31 4.44
CA GLY A 154 3.37 -3.24 5.43
C GLY A 154 2.12 -2.38 5.22
N ILE A 155 1.94 -1.38 6.09
CA ILE A 155 0.81 -0.41 6.01
C ILE A 155 0.98 0.54 4.80
N SER A 156 2.21 0.75 4.37
CA SER A 156 2.57 1.62 3.26
C SER A 156 3.16 0.77 2.13
N GLY A 157 2.45 0.71 1.01
CA GLY A 157 2.88 0.03 -0.20
C GLY A 157 2.94 0.99 -1.39
N ASP A 158 3.59 0.53 -2.45
CA ASP A 158 3.47 1.13 -3.79
C ASP A 158 2.01 1.01 -4.27
N VAL A 159 1.59 1.84 -5.21
CA VAL A 159 0.28 1.77 -5.88
C VAL A 159 0.05 0.36 -6.46
N TYR A 160 1.10 -0.32 -6.93
CA TYR A 160 1.01 -1.69 -7.44
C TYR A 160 0.85 -2.77 -6.37
N LEU A 161 0.84 -2.41 -5.08
CA LEU A 161 0.64 -3.33 -3.95
C LEU A 161 -0.72 -3.10 -3.26
N GLU A 162 -1.66 -2.47 -3.96
CA GLU A 162 -2.94 -2.02 -3.40
C GLU A 162 -3.75 -3.17 -2.76
N THR A 163 -3.89 -4.32 -3.41
CA THR A 163 -4.58 -5.48 -2.83
C THR A 163 -3.98 -5.90 -1.50
N ALA A 164 -2.64 -5.90 -1.41
CA ALA A 164 -1.94 -6.26 -0.21
C ALA A 164 -2.10 -5.22 0.91
N THR A 165 -2.00 -3.92 0.60
CA THR A 165 -2.18 -2.85 1.60
C THR A 165 -3.64 -2.72 2.04
N ASN A 166 -4.59 -2.92 1.15
CA ASN A 166 -6.02 -2.91 1.44
C ASN A 166 -6.40 -4.10 2.33
N TYR A 167 -5.85 -5.28 2.08
CA TYR A 167 -6.04 -6.43 2.96
C TYR A 167 -5.45 -6.19 4.37
N GLU A 168 -4.26 -5.60 4.47
CA GLU A 168 -3.65 -5.19 5.75
C GLU A 168 -4.53 -4.21 6.53
N LYS A 169 -5.17 -3.27 5.85
CA LYS A 169 -6.12 -2.33 6.45
C LYS A 169 -7.40 -3.04 6.90
N GLN A 170 -7.98 -3.86 6.02
CA GLN A 170 -9.22 -4.59 6.28
C GLN A 170 -9.09 -5.51 7.50
N ARG A 171 -8.00 -6.26 7.65
CA ARG A 171 -7.82 -7.14 8.81
C ARG A 171 -7.75 -6.38 10.15
N ARG A 172 -7.23 -5.15 10.14
CA ARG A 172 -7.18 -4.29 11.34
C ARG A 172 -8.56 -3.77 11.69
N GLU A 173 -9.28 -3.27 10.70
CA GLU A 173 -10.66 -2.82 10.87
C GLU A 173 -11.57 -3.94 11.37
N LEU A 174 -11.40 -5.17 10.87
CA LEU A 174 -12.12 -6.34 11.35
C LEU A 174 -11.72 -6.69 12.80
N ALA A 175 -10.43 -6.71 13.12
CA ALA A 175 -9.95 -6.99 14.47
C ALA A 175 -10.45 -5.95 15.49
N ASP A 176 -10.44 -4.67 15.12
CA ASP A 176 -10.92 -3.57 15.97
C ASP A 176 -12.44 -3.65 16.12
N ALA A 177 -13.18 -3.93 15.06
CA ALA A 177 -14.63 -4.11 15.11
C ALA A 177 -15.04 -5.30 16.00
N ILE A 178 -14.32 -6.43 15.93
CA ILE A 178 -14.54 -7.56 16.84
C ILE A 178 -14.30 -7.13 18.29
N GLN A 179 -13.18 -6.46 18.56
CA GLN A 179 -12.84 -6.00 19.91
C GLN A 179 -13.90 -5.06 20.48
N ILE A 180 -14.37 -4.08 19.71
CA ILE A 180 -15.42 -3.15 20.14
C ILE A 180 -16.69 -3.90 20.56
N ASN A 181 -17.15 -4.87 19.77
CA ASN A 181 -18.35 -5.64 20.14
C ASN A 181 -18.16 -6.42 21.45
N LEU A 182 -16.96 -6.95 21.70
CA LEU A 182 -16.67 -7.67 22.94
C LEU A 182 -16.56 -6.73 24.16
N ASP A 183 -15.89 -5.59 23.99
CA ASP A 183 -15.71 -4.59 25.05
C ASP A 183 -17.03 -3.89 25.42
N ASP A 184 -17.96 -3.75 24.48
CA ASP A 184 -19.28 -3.15 24.71
C ASP A 184 -20.13 -3.97 25.71
N ILE A 185 -19.90 -5.28 25.85
CA ILE A 185 -20.69 -6.16 26.74
C ILE A 185 -20.58 -5.76 28.22
N PRO A 186 -19.38 -5.77 28.83
CA PRO A 186 -19.25 -5.33 30.22
C PRO A 186 -19.58 -3.84 30.40
N VAL A 187 -19.25 -3.00 29.42
CA VAL A 187 -19.52 -1.55 29.45
C VAL A 187 -21.02 -1.24 29.54
N MET A 188 -21.88 -2.06 28.92
CA MET A 188 -23.34 -1.88 29.04
C MET A 188 -23.81 -1.95 30.49
N MET A 189 -23.24 -2.85 31.30
CA MET A 189 -23.60 -2.97 32.72
C MET A 189 -23.07 -1.80 33.55
N ASP A 190 -21.81 -1.42 33.34
CA ASP A 190 -21.20 -0.27 34.04
C ASP A 190 -21.98 1.03 33.76
N LYS A 191 -22.47 1.21 32.53
CA LYS A 191 -23.34 2.33 32.15
C LYS A 191 -24.68 2.28 32.86
N PHE A 192 -25.34 1.12 32.91
CA PHE A 192 -26.62 1.00 33.60
C PHE A 192 -26.51 1.31 35.10
N GLU A 193 -25.40 0.96 35.74
CA GLU A 193 -25.15 1.29 37.14
C GLU A 193 -24.90 2.79 37.36
N ASN A 194 -24.07 3.42 36.52
CA ASN A 194 -23.50 4.74 36.84
C ASN A 194 -24.00 5.89 35.95
N ASP A 195 -24.10 5.70 34.63
CA ASP A 195 -24.28 6.77 33.64
C ASP A 195 -25.69 6.84 33.04
N GLY A 196 -26.41 5.72 33.09
CA GLY A 196 -27.66 5.48 32.39
C GLY A 196 -27.46 4.87 31.00
N ILE A 197 -28.33 3.92 30.65
CA ILE A 197 -28.36 3.27 29.33
C ILE A 197 -29.61 3.67 28.56
N ARG A 198 -29.43 4.09 27.30
CA ARG A 198 -30.53 4.42 26.39
C ARG A 198 -30.75 3.31 25.39
N LEU A 199 -32.01 3.07 25.01
CA LEU A 199 -32.37 2.10 23.97
C LEU A 199 -31.66 2.40 22.62
N THR A 200 -31.39 3.68 22.33
CA THR A 200 -30.65 4.13 21.14
C THR A 200 -29.17 3.79 21.15
N GLU A 201 -28.61 3.39 22.29
CA GLU A 201 -27.22 2.93 22.40
C GLU A 201 -27.10 1.42 22.18
N LEU A 202 -28.22 0.70 22.26
CA LEU A 202 -28.32 -0.73 22.00
C LEU A 202 -28.45 -1.02 20.50
N GLY A 203 -28.11 -2.25 20.11
CA GLY A 203 -28.14 -2.74 18.74
C GLY A 203 -29.55 -2.86 18.13
N SER A 204 -29.62 -3.45 16.93
CA SER A 204 -30.86 -3.49 16.16
C SER A 204 -31.86 -4.55 16.66
N VAL A 205 -31.33 -5.61 17.27
CA VAL A 205 -32.13 -6.71 17.84
C VAL A 205 -32.83 -6.28 19.15
N PRO A 206 -32.13 -5.74 20.17
CA PRO A 206 -32.78 -5.31 21.41
C PRO A 206 -33.80 -4.19 21.19
N ARG A 207 -33.60 -3.30 20.21
CA ARG A 207 -34.61 -2.29 19.83
C ARG A 207 -35.89 -2.92 19.32
N ARG A 208 -35.78 -3.87 18.39
CA ARG A 208 -36.94 -4.59 17.84
C ARG A 208 -37.70 -5.37 18.92
N ILE A 209 -36.99 -5.95 19.87
CA ILE A 209 -37.60 -6.62 21.03
C ILE A 209 -38.32 -5.59 21.91
N ALA A 210 -37.67 -4.47 22.22
CA ALA A 210 -38.25 -3.42 23.06
C ALA A 210 -39.49 -2.76 22.45
N GLU A 211 -39.49 -2.55 21.13
CA GLU A 211 -40.65 -2.06 20.38
C GLU A 211 -41.78 -3.08 20.37
N ARG A 212 -41.48 -4.36 20.12
CA ARG A 212 -42.48 -5.44 20.08
C ARG A 212 -43.15 -5.68 21.44
N LEU A 213 -42.40 -5.55 22.52
CA LEU A 213 -42.86 -5.81 23.88
C LEU A 213 -43.24 -4.53 24.65
N GLU A 214 -43.21 -3.38 23.98
CA GLU A 214 -43.51 -2.07 24.55
C GLU A 214 -42.67 -1.73 25.80
N CYS A 215 -41.50 -2.36 25.96
CA CYS A 215 -40.61 -2.18 27.11
C CYS A 215 -39.50 -1.14 26.88
N GLY A 216 -39.67 -0.25 25.90
CA GLY A 216 -38.67 0.78 25.58
C GLY A 216 -38.36 1.76 26.71
N HIS A 217 -39.26 1.88 27.68
CA HIS A 217 -39.08 2.68 28.91
C HIS A 217 -38.19 1.99 29.96
N VAL A 218 -37.84 0.71 29.76
CA VAL A 218 -36.96 -0.08 30.63
C VAL A 218 -35.85 -0.77 29.80
N PRO A 219 -34.90 0.00 29.25
CA PRO A 219 -33.89 -0.51 28.32
C PRO A 219 -33.01 -1.63 28.89
N PHE A 220 -32.86 -1.74 30.21
CA PHE A 220 -32.00 -2.78 30.79
C PHE A 220 -32.54 -4.21 30.58
N LEU A 221 -33.86 -4.39 30.39
CA LEU A 221 -34.46 -5.71 30.13
C LEU A 221 -33.98 -6.34 28.82
N VAL A 222 -33.56 -5.51 27.87
CA VAL A 222 -33.05 -5.95 26.57
C VAL A 222 -31.52 -5.90 26.46
N MET A 223 -30.81 -5.55 27.55
CA MET A 223 -29.33 -5.54 27.56
C MET A 223 -28.74 -6.93 27.30
N PHE A 224 -29.33 -7.98 27.87
CA PHE A 224 -28.89 -9.36 27.62
C PHE A 224 -28.99 -9.73 26.13
N ALA A 225 -30.10 -9.37 25.47
CA ALA A 225 -30.27 -9.56 24.03
C ALA A 225 -29.24 -8.75 23.21
N GLY A 226 -28.92 -7.53 23.67
CA GLY A 226 -27.84 -6.71 23.10
C GLY A 226 -26.46 -7.36 23.23
N ALA A 227 -26.13 -7.91 24.39
CA ALA A 227 -24.88 -8.66 24.60
C ALA A 227 -24.80 -9.89 23.68
N CYS A 228 -25.90 -10.62 23.50
CA CYS A 228 -25.97 -11.73 22.57
C CYS A 228 -25.81 -11.30 21.10
N GLU A 229 -26.40 -10.15 20.70
CA GLU A 229 -26.17 -9.56 19.37
C GLU A 229 -24.68 -9.22 19.16
N ASN A 230 -24.02 -8.64 20.16
CA ASN A 230 -22.59 -8.31 20.10
C ASN A 230 -21.70 -9.55 19.93
N ILE A 231 -21.97 -10.65 20.64
CA ILE A 231 -21.26 -11.93 20.44
C ILE A 231 -21.47 -12.45 19.01
N ARG A 232 -22.71 -12.46 18.52
CA ARG A 232 -23.01 -12.90 17.14
C ARG A 232 -22.30 -12.03 16.11
N ASN A 233 -22.29 -10.71 16.32
CA ASN A 233 -21.56 -9.77 15.48
C ASN A 233 -20.06 -10.05 15.47
N ALA A 234 -19.46 -10.32 16.63
CA ALA A 234 -18.06 -10.70 16.73
C ALA A 234 -17.76 -11.99 15.94
N CYS A 235 -18.60 -13.02 16.05
CA CYS A 235 -18.50 -14.25 15.24
C CYS A 235 -18.61 -13.97 13.73
N ILE A 236 -19.56 -13.12 13.31
CA ILE A 236 -19.68 -12.67 11.91
C ILE A 236 -18.41 -11.94 11.46
N GLY A 237 -17.82 -11.10 12.32
CA GLY A 237 -16.56 -10.41 12.06
C GLY A 237 -15.41 -11.37 11.79
N VAL A 238 -15.27 -12.43 12.60
CA VAL A 238 -14.27 -13.48 12.39
C VAL A 238 -14.49 -14.20 11.06
N ARG A 239 -15.73 -14.58 10.73
CA ARG A 239 -16.05 -15.23 9.44
C ARG A 239 -15.74 -14.34 8.24
N LYS A 240 -16.05 -13.05 8.32
CA LYS A 240 -15.68 -12.07 7.28
C LYS A 240 -14.17 -11.96 7.11
N TRP A 241 -13.41 -12.07 8.20
CA TRP A 241 -11.96 -12.11 8.13
C TRP A 241 -11.45 -13.37 7.44
N ILE A 242 -11.98 -14.55 7.78
CA ILE A 242 -11.65 -15.80 7.07
C ILE A 242 -11.93 -15.64 5.57
N GLN A 243 -13.12 -15.16 5.21
CA GLN A 243 -13.50 -14.97 3.80
C GLN A 243 -12.54 -14.03 3.05
N ALA A 244 -12.15 -12.91 3.67
CA ALA A 244 -11.21 -11.97 3.08
C ALA A 244 -9.81 -12.61 2.92
N ASP A 245 -9.37 -13.41 3.89
CA ASP A 245 -8.07 -14.07 3.88
C ASP A 245 -7.97 -15.25 2.90
N ASP A 246 -9.06 -15.99 2.74
CA ASP A 246 -9.17 -17.12 1.81
C ASP A 246 -9.06 -16.67 0.35
N GLY A 247 -9.74 -15.56 -0.01
CA GLY A 247 -9.63 -14.98 -1.34
C GLY A 247 -8.27 -14.33 -1.61
N TYR A 248 -7.57 -13.86 -0.57
CA TYR A 248 -6.42 -12.96 -0.70
C TYR A 248 -5.31 -13.46 -1.64
N SER A 249 -4.91 -14.73 -1.53
CA SER A 249 -3.86 -15.31 -2.39
C SER A 249 -4.22 -15.27 -3.87
N THR A 250 -5.49 -15.52 -4.19
CA THR A 250 -6.01 -15.53 -5.56
C THR A 250 -5.95 -14.14 -6.18
N PHE A 251 -6.31 -13.10 -5.43
CA PHE A 251 -6.24 -11.71 -5.92
C PHE A 251 -4.79 -11.26 -6.12
N ILE A 252 -3.87 -11.64 -5.24
CA ILE A 252 -2.44 -11.38 -5.45
C ILE A 252 -1.93 -12.07 -6.73
N GLN A 253 -2.42 -13.28 -7.03
CA GLN A 253 -2.07 -13.98 -8.27
C GLN A 253 -2.59 -13.24 -9.52
N PHE A 254 -3.79 -12.67 -9.46
CA PHE A 254 -4.31 -11.81 -10.53
C PHE A 254 -3.48 -10.54 -10.70
N ASP A 255 -3.13 -9.84 -9.62
CA ASP A 255 -2.27 -8.66 -9.67
C ASP A 255 -0.90 -8.96 -10.29
N ILE A 256 -0.29 -10.11 -9.94
CA ILE A 256 0.97 -10.57 -10.55
C ILE A 256 0.81 -10.71 -12.06
N THR A 257 -0.27 -11.38 -12.50
CA THR A 257 -0.53 -11.64 -13.92
C THR A 257 -0.77 -10.34 -14.70
N ASP A 258 -1.51 -9.40 -14.13
CA ASP A 258 -1.80 -8.12 -14.76
C ASP A 258 -0.57 -7.22 -14.84
N LEU A 259 0.27 -7.21 -13.79
CA LEU A 259 1.53 -6.49 -13.80
C LEU A 259 2.56 -7.11 -14.75
N GLU A 260 2.56 -8.43 -14.93
CA GLU A 260 3.40 -9.12 -15.91
C GLU A 260 3.02 -8.72 -17.34
N LYS A 261 1.72 -8.69 -17.67
CA LYS A 261 1.23 -8.18 -18.96
C LYS A 261 1.63 -6.72 -19.18
N LYS A 262 1.46 -5.87 -18.16
CA LYS A 262 1.85 -4.47 -18.23
C LYS A 262 3.36 -4.31 -18.45
N LYS A 263 4.18 -5.09 -17.74
CA LYS A 263 5.65 -5.13 -17.91
C LYS A 263 6.01 -5.53 -19.33
N GLU A 264 5.33 -6.51 -19.93
CA GLU A 264 5.59 -6.94 -21.30
C GLU A 264 5.31 -5.82 -22.31
N THR A 265 4.19 -5.11 -22.16
CA THR A 265 3.84 -3.95 -22.99
C THR A 265 4.87 -2.83 -22.85
N ASP A 266 5.22 -2.46 -21.61
CA ASP A 266 6.21 -1.41 -21.36
C ASP A 266 7.62 -1.81 -21.84
N SER A 267 7.96 -3.11 -21.80
CA SER A 267 9.22 -3.65 -22.34
C SER A 267 9.27 -3.63 -23.87
N LYS A 268 8.12 -3.76 -24.56
CA LYS A 268 8.04 -3.56 -26.01
C LYS A 268 8.25 -2.09 -26.36
N LEU A 269 7.52 -1.20 -25.69
CA LEU A 269 7.68 0.25 -25.83
C LEU A 269 9.12 0.70 -25.55
N LEU A 270 9.76 0.14 -24.52
CA LEU A 270 11.14 0.43 -24.19
C LEU A 270 12.10 0.10 -25.34
N ARG A 271 11.94 -1.08 -25.96
CA ARG A 271 12.76 -1.49 -27.11
C ARG A 271 12.54 -0.57 -28.31
N ASP A 272 11.29 -0.20 -28.59
CA ASP A 272 10.96 0.71 -29.70
C ASP A 272 11.57 2.10 -29.48
N LEU A 273 11.52 2.61 -28.24
CA LEU A 273 12.16 3.88 -27.87
C LEU A 273 13.70 3.81 -27.95
N GLN A 274 14.32 2.69 -27.57
CA GLN A 274 15.76 2.49 -27.73
C GLN A 274 16.18 2.55 -29.20
N VAL A 275 15.43 1.89 -30.08
CA VAL A 275 15.66 1.94 -31.53
C VAL A 275 15.45 3.37 -32.07
N LYS A 276 14.38 4.06 -31.66
CA LYS A 276 14.11 5.46 -32.03
C LYS A 276 15.25 6.38 -31.62
N VAL A 277 15.74 6.27 -30.39
CA VAL A 277 16.85 7.08 -29.89
C VAL A 277 18.14 6.79 -30.68
N SER A 278 18.42 5.52 -30.99
CA SER A 278 19.57 5.13 -31.82
C SER A 278 19.50 5.74 -33.22
N HIS A 279 18.33 5.66 -33.87
CA HIS A 279 18.09 6.24 -35.19
C HIS A 279 18.25 7.77 -35.20
N LEU A 280 17.70 8.46 -34.19
CA LEU A 280 17.85 9.91 -34.03
C LEU A 280 19.30 10.32 -33.76
N ASP A 281 20.05 9.54 -32.97
CA ASP A 281 21.49 9.78 -32.74
C ASP A 281 22.30 9.63 -34.04
N HIS A 282 21.95 8.65 -34.88
CA HIS A 282 22.53 8.50 -36.21
C HIS A 282 22.18 9.68 -37.13
N ARG A 283 20.89 10.07 -37.23
CA ARG A 283 20.45 11.26 -37.99
C ARG A 283 21.21 12.52 -37.54
N LEU A 284 21.36 12.71 -36.23
CA LEU A 284 22.09 13.84 -35.67
C LEU A 284 23.57 13.86 -36.09
N LYS A 285 24.23 12.70 -36.16
CA LYS A 285 25.61 12.57 -36.67
C LYS A 285 25.69 12.88 -38.16
N VAL A 286 24.73 12.41 -38.96
CA VAL A 286 24.66 12.68 -40.40
C VAL A 286 24.48 14.18 -40.65
N CYS A 287 23.50 14.84 -40.03
CA CYS A 287 23.28 16.28 -40.19
C CYS A 287 24.52 17.10 -39.77
N LYS A 288 25.21 16.72 -38.69
CA LYS A 288 26.47 17.38 -38.29
C LYS A 288 27.55 17.25 -39.36
N ARG A 289 27.68 16.08 -39.99
CA ARG A 289 28.64 15.85 -41.07
C ARG A 289 28.31 16.70 -42.30
N GLU A 290 27.04 16.70 -42.73
CA GLU A 290 26.59 17.49 -43.88
C GLU A 290 26.80 19.01 -43.65
N ILE A 291 26.56 19.50 -42.42
CA ILE A 291 26.86 20.90 -42.06
C ILE A 291 28.36 21.17 -42.13
N GLN A 292 29.20 20.25 -41.62
CA GLN A 292 30.66 20.38 -41.71
C GLN A 292 31.15 20.40 -43.17
N GLU A 293 30.57 19.56 -44.04
CA GLU A 293 30.85 19.55 -45.48
C GLU A 293 30.46 20.89 -46.12
N CYS A 294 29.26 21.40 -45.85
CA CYS A 294 28.80 22.71 -46.33
C CYS A 294 29.72 23.85 -45.84
N VAL A 295 30.15 23.81 -44.58
CA VAL A 295 31.08 24.79 -44.00
C VAL A 295 32.45 24.70 -44.68
N GLY A 296 32.96 23.48 -44.93
CA GLY A 296 34.22 23.25 -45.63
C GLY A 296 34.20 23.77 -47.07
N GLU A 297 33.10 23.54 -47.79
CA GLU A 297 32.87 24.12 -49.12
C GLU A 297 32.80 25.64 -49.10
N LEU A 298 31.99 26.23 -48.20
CA LEU A 298 31.88 27.68 -48.08
C LEU A 298 33.23 28.33 -47.76
N LYS A 299 34.06 27.71 -46.89
CA LYS A 299 35.43 28.19 -46.61
C LYS A 299 36.32 28.15 -47.85
N ARG A 300 36.29 27.08 -48.64
CA ARG A 300 37.07 26.96 -49.89
C ARG A 300 36.72 28.04 -50.91
N VAL A 301 35.47 28.47 -50.93
CA VAL A 301 35.00 29.46 -51.92
C VAL A 301 34.93 30.89 -51.37
N ALA A 302 35.04 31.09 -50.05
CA ALA A 302 34.96 32.42 -49.42
C ALA A 302 35.99 33.43 -49.95
N ALA A 303 37.24 33.00 -50.17
CA ALA A 303 38.28 33.86 -50.73
C ALA A 303 37.95 34.29 -52.18
N LYS A 304 37.41 33.35 -52.98
CA LYS A 304 36.95 33.62 -54.34
C LYS A 304 35.69 34.49 -54.35
N GLU A 305 34.80 34.37 -53.36
CA GLU A 305 33.59 35.20 -53.30
C GLU A 305 33.92 36.68 -53.11
N LYS A 306 34.91 37.01 -52.26
CA LYS A 306 35.33 38.40 -52.05
C LYS A 306 35.89 39.02 -53.32
N SER A 307 36.71 38.28 -54.08
CA SER A 307 37.21 38.76 -55.37
C SER A 307 36.11 38.86 -56.43
N LEU A 308 35.20 37.87 -56.49
CA LEU A 308 34.06 37.88 -57.41
C LEU A 308 33.12 39.05 -57.16
N LYS A 309 32.82 39.41 -55.89
CA LYS A 309 32.02 40.61 -55.57
C LYS A 309 32.68 41.90 -56.05
N LYS A 310 33.99 42.05 -55.82
CA LYS A 310 34.75 43.21 -56.31
C LYS A 310 34.73 43.29 -57.84
N HIS A 311 34.86 42.14 -58.52
CA HIS A 311 34.75 42.07 -59.98
C HIS A 311 33.33 42.34 -60.50
N GLU A 312 32.29 41.92 -59.77
CA GLU A 312 30.90 42.25 -60.10
C GLU A 312 30.66 43.76 -60.00
N GLU A 313 31.14 44.41 -58.94
CA GLU A 313 31.06 45.86 -58.77
C GLU A 313 31.83 46.62 -59.86
N GLN A 314 33.03 46.13 -60.21
CA GLN A 314 33.81 46.70 -61.32
C GLN A 314 33.07 46.57 -62.64
N LEU A 315 32.62 45.36 -63.02
CA LEU A 315 31.90 45.14 -64.28
C LEU A 315 30.59 45.92 -64.34
N LYS A 316 29.87 46.11 -63.22
CA LYS A 316 28.69 46.98 -63.16
C LYS A 316 29.04 48.44 -63.39
N THR A 317 30.23 48.87 -62.98
CA THR A 317 30.70 50.24 -63.20
C THR A 317 31.14 50.40 -64.66
N ASP A 318 31.95 49.48 -65.19
CA ASP A 318 32.37 49.46 -66.59
C ASP A 318 31.17 49.39 -67.56
N LEU A 319 30.13 48.60 -67.24
CA LEU A 319 28.89 48.53 -68.02
C LEU A 319 28.13 49.87 -68.00
N ARG A 320 28.06 50.53 -66.84
CA ARG A 320 27.43 51.86 -66.73
C ARG A 320 28.21 52.90 -67.53
N GLU A 321 29.53 52.88 -67.44
CA GLU A 321 30.41 53.78 -68.20
C GLU A 321 30.24 53.57 -69.71
N ILE A 322 30.29 52.33 -70.20
CA ILE A 322 30.11 52.04 -71.63
C ILE A 322 28.71 52.39 -72.12
N VAL A 323 27.68 52.19 -71.31
CA VAL A 323 26.30 52.59 -71.67
C VAL A 323 26.20 54.11 -71.75
N MET A 324 26.71 54.85 -70.75
CA MET A 324 26.72 56.32 -70.77
C MET A 324 27.55 56.87 -71.93
N GLU A 325 28.71 56.29 -72.21
CA GLU A 325 29.60 56.73 -73.28
C GLU A 325 29.03 56.38 -74.67
N LEU A 326 28.35 55.23 -74.82
CA LEU A 326 27.55 54.93 -76.01
C LEU A 326 26.45 55.99 -76.21
N GLU A 327 25.68 56.31 -75.17
CA GLU A 327 24.61 57.32 -75.25
C GLU A 327 25.16 58.70 -75.62
N MET A 328 26.30 59.12 -75.03
CA MET A 328 26.94 60.40 -75.37
C MET A 328 27.47 60.43 -76.81
N LYS A 329 28.12 59.35 -77.26
CA LYS A 329 28.70 59.25 -78.60
C LYS A 329 27.62 59.11 -79.68
N GLU A 330 26.52 58.40 -79.40
CA GLU A 330 25.35 58.31 -80.27
C GLU A 330 24.67 59.68 -80.43
N ARG A 331 24.52 60.44 -79.33
CA ARG A 331 24.05 61.84 -79.38
C ARG A 331 25.00 62.74 -80.18
N GLN A 332 26.31 62.68 -79.93
CA GLN A 332 27.30 63.45 -80.70
C GLN A 332 27.27 63.13 -82.20
N ARG A 333 27.07 61.86 -82.57
CA ARG A 333 26.89 61.45 -83.97
C ARG A 333 25.61 62.04 -84.56
N GLU A 334 24.49 61.99 -83.83
CA GLU A 334 23.21 62.57 -84.25
C GLU A 334 23.30 64.10 -84.41
N ASP A 335 23.93 64.80 -83.47
CA ASP A 335 24.16 66.24 -83.52
C ASP A 335 25.01 66.63 -84.75
N THR A 336 26.10 65.92 -85.01
CA THR A 336 26.98 66.15 -86.19
C THR A 336 26.28 65.89 -87.52
N LEU A 337 25.31 64.94 -87.54
CA LEU A 337 24.46 64.66 -88.70
C LEU A 337 23.34 65.70 -88.88
N HIS A 338 22.87 66.34 -87.80
CA HIS A 338 21.77 67.29 -87.84
C HIS A 338 22.24 68.73 -88.13
N GLU A 339 23.46 69.10 -87.74
CA GLU A 339 24.02 70.46 -87.89
C GLU A 339 24.57 70.78 -89.31
N SER A 340 24.83 69.78 -90.17
CA SER A 340 25.40 70.04 -91.51
C SER A 340 24.66 69.31 -92.65
N SER A 341 24.19 70.05 -93.65
CA SER A 341 23.62 69.48 -94.89
C SER A 341 24.69 69.15 -95.94
N VAL A 342 25.93 69.65 -95.76
CA VAL A 342 27.10 69.38 -96.60
C VAL A 342 28.33 69.20 -95.70
N LEU A 343 28.66 67.95 -95.38
CA LEU A 343 29.80 67.58 -94.54
C LEU A 343 31.14 67.88 -95.24
N THR A 344 32.05 68.57 -94.55
CA THR A 344 33.45 68.74 -94.98
C THR A 344 34.24 67.43 -94.86
N HIS A 345 35.38 67.30 -95.59
CA HIS A 345 36.23 66.09 -95.55
C HIS A 345 36.68 65.73 -94.12
N LYS A 346 36.95 66.74 -93.29
CA LYS A 346 37.38 66.58 -91.90
C LYS A 346 36.24 66.10 -90.99
N GLU A 347 35.01 66.57 -91.22
CA GLU A 347 33.82 66.10 -90.51
C GLU A 347 33.45 64.67 -90.92
N ARG A 348 33.65 64.28 -92.18
CA ARG A 348 33.48 62.88 -92.62
C ARG A 348 34.44 61.92 -91.93
N GLU A 349 35.73 62.26 -91.85
CA GLU A 349 36.71 61.44 -91.12
C GLU A 349 36.40 61.35 -89.62
N GLN A 350 35.90 62.43 -89.01
CA GLN A 350 35.47 62.42 -87.61
C GLN A 350 34.22 61.58 -87.39
N LEU A 351 33.25 61.64 -88.31
CA LEU A 351 32.03 60.82 -88.26
C LEU A 351 32.37 59.32 -88.44
N GLU A 352 33.31 58.98 -89.31
CA GLU A 352 33.76 57.61 -89.53
C GLU A 352 34.51 57.05 -88.30
N LYS A 353 35.34 57.89 -87.66
CA LYS A 353 35.95 57.56 -86.35
C LYS A 353 34.90 57.38 -85.24
N LEU A 354 33.92 58.27 -85.14
CA LEU A 354 32.81 58.14 -84.18
C LEU A 354 31.97 56.88 -84.44
N THR A 355 31.71 56.55 -85.71
CA THR A 355 30.91 55.37 -86.09
C THR A 355 31.65 54.08 -85.76
N SER A 356 32.96 54.01 -86.04
CA SER A 356 33.78 52.85 -85.67
C SER A 356 33.97 52.71 -84.14
N GLU A 357 34.08 53.81 -83.39
CA GLU A 357 34.07 53.81 -81.93
C GLU A 357 32.75 53.30 -81.35
N ILE A 358 31.60 53.75 -81.89
CA ILE A 358 30.26 53.29 -81.49
C ILE A 358 30.09 51.80 -81.81
N GLU A 359 30.52 51.33 -82.98
CA GLU A 359 30.46 49.91 -83.35
C GLU A 359 31.33 49.05 -82.43
N HIS A 360 32.56 49.49 -82.15
CA HIS A 360 33.45 48.82 -81.20
C HIS A 360 32.82 48.72 -79.80
N MET A 361 32.18 49.80 -79.33
CA MET A 361 31.47 49.84 -78.04
C MET A 361 30.23 48.95 -78.02
N ARG A 362 29.45 48.93 -79.12
CA ARG A 362 28.30 48.03 -79.31
C ARG A 362 28.71 46.56 -79.34
N LEU A 363 29.91 46.23 -79.83
CA LEU A 363 30.48 44.88 -79.75
C LEU A 363 30.97 44.52 -78.35
N LYS A 364 31.54 45.48 -77.61
CA LYS A 364 32.09 45.27 -76.26
C LYS A 364 31.01 45.12 -75.19
N LYS A 365 29.90 45.85 -75.30
CA LYS A 365 28.76 45.79 -74.36
C LYS A 365 28.22 44.37 -74.10
N PRO A 366 27.80 43.58 -75.11
CA PRO A 366 27.25 42.24 -74.89
C PRO A 366 28.29 41.26 -74.32
N VAL A 367 29.59 41.49 -74.56
CA VAL A 367 30.66 40.68 -73.95
C VAL A 367 30.75 40.94 -72.45
N LEU A 368 30.63 42.20 -72.02
CA LEU A 368 30.62 42.56 -70.60
C LEU A 368 29.33 42.13 -69.90
N GLU A 369 28.17 42.21 -70.58
CA GLU A 369 26.90 41.68 -70.07
C GLU A 369 26.98 40.17 -69.81
N ARG A 370 27.51 39.39 -70.75
CA ARG A 370 27.74 37.94 -70.54
C ARG A 370 28.66 37.66 -69.36
N LYS A 371 29.76 38.42 -69.22
CA LYS A 371 30.69 38.29 -68.08
C LYS A 371 30.01 38.64 -66.76
N ALA A 372 29.16 39.66 -66.72
CA ALA A 372 28.39 40.04 -65.54
C ALA A 372 27.38 38.96 -65.15
N ASP A 373 26.67 38.37 -66.13
CA ASP A 373 25.74 37.27 -65.90
C ASP A 373 26.43 36.00 -65.37
N ASP A 374 27.59 35.64 -65.92
CA ASP A 374 28.39 34.51 -65.43
C ASP A 374 28.85 34.71 -63.98
N LEU A 375 29.23 35.95 -63.63
CA LEU A 375 29.58 36.34 -62.26
C LEU A 375 28.38 36.28 -61.32
N LYS A 376 27.22 36.74 -61.78
CA LYS A 376 25.96 36.68 -61.03
C LYS A 376 25.55 35.24 -60.72
N ARG A 377 25.63 34.33 -61.70
CA ARG A 377 25.38 32.88 -61.50
C ARG A 377 26.31 32.27 -60.45
N LYS A 378 27.59 32.64 -60.44
CA LYS A 378 28.57 32.17 -59.44
C LYS A 378 28.23 32.67 -58.03
N LEU A 379 27.77 33.91 -57.89
CA LEU A 379 27.35 34.48 -56.62
C LEU A 379 26.02 33.90 -56.13
N GLU A 380 25.08 33.61 -57.03
CA GLU A 380 23.83 32.91 -56.73
C GLU A 380 24.08 31.48 -56.24
N PHE A 381 25.01 30.75 -56.87
CA PHE A 381 25.43 29.44 -56.38
C PHE A 381 25.97 29.49 -54.94
N MET A 382 26.73 30.54 -54.60
CA MET A 382 27.21 30.75 -53.23
C MET A 382 26.10 31.06 -52.23
N LYS A 383 25.10 31.86 -52.62
CA LYS A 383 23.89 32.10 -51.81
C LYS A 383 23.12 30.81 -51.56
N PHE A 384 22.89 30.02 -52.61
CA PHE A 384 22.23 28.72 -52.51
C PHE A 384 22.94 27.77 -51.52
N ARG A 385 24.28 27.72 -51.54
CA ARG A 385 25.06 26.93 -50.58
C ARG A 385 24.88 27.40 -49.12
N ARG A 386 24.76 28.70 -48.86
CA ARG A 386 24.45 29.22 -47.52
C ARG A 386 23.04 28.86 -47.07
N GLU A 387 22.07 28.95 -47.96
CA GLU A 387 20.70 28.54 -47.67
C GLU A 387 20.61 27.04 -47.36
N LEU A 388 21.33 26.21 -48.14
CA LEU A 388 21.42 24.77 -47.89
C LEU A 388 22.00 24.50 -46.49
N LYS A 389 23.09 25.18 -46.13
CA LYS A 389 23.67 25.10 -44.78
C LYS A 389 22.65 25.49 -43.71
N SER A 390 21.94 26.61 -43.88
CA SER A 390 20.94 27.08 -42.92
C SER A 390 19.79 26.07 -42.76
N LYS A 391 19.32 25.46 -43.86
CA LYS A 391 18.30 24.41 -43.82
C LYS A 391 18.77 23.16 -43.09
N ARG A 392 20.05 22.79 -43.22
CA ARG A 392 20.63 21.67 -42.46
C ARG A 392 20.80 22.01 -40.98
N GLU A 393 21.12 23.27 -40.65
CA GLU A 393 21.20 23.75 -39.26
C GLU A 393 19.83 23.72 -38.55
N THR A 394 18.74 24.10 -39.24
CA THR A 394 17.38 23.97 -38.68
C THR A 394 16.99 22.51 -38.47
N GLN A 395 17.24 21.63 -39.46
CA GLN A 395 17.02 20.18 -39.32
C GLN A 395 17.83 19.57 -38.17
N LEU A 396 19.07 20.03 -37.96
CA LEU A 396 19.88 19.59 -36.82
C LEU A 396 19.23 19.98 -35.49
N GLN A 397 18.62 21.16 -35.41
CA GLN A 397 17.95 21.63 -34.20
C GLN A 397 16.67 20.82 -33.92
N GLU A 398 15.85 20.56 -34.94
CA GLU A 398 14.67 19.69 -34.84
C GLU A 398 15.05 18.29 -34.34
N VAL A 399 16.06 17.66 -34.95
CA VAL A 399 16.53 16.33 -34.53
C VAL A 399 17.07 16.34 -33.10
N LYS A 400 17.72 17.43 -32.66
CA LYS A 400 18.19 17.56 -31.26
C LYS A 400 17.02 17.60 -30.28
N GLU A 401 15.94 18.30 -30.61
CA GLU A 401 14.76 18.41 -29.78
C GLU A 401 14.01 17.07 -29.71
N GLU A 402 13.76 16.43 -30.86
CA GLU A 402 13.20 15.08 -30.94
C GLU A 402 14.01 14.07 -30.12
N LEU A 403 15.35 14.11 -30.24
CA LEU A 403 16.24 13.22 -29.48
C LEU A 403 16.17 13.49 -27.98
N ARG A 404 16.04 14.75 -27.57
CA ARG A 404 15.93 15.11 -26.15
C ARG A 404 14.62 14.62 -25.55
N GLU A 405 13.52 14.73 -26.27
CA GLU A 405 12.21 14.22 -25.87
C GLU A 405 12.20 12.69 -25.80
N ALA A 406 12.66 12.02 -26.86
CA ALA A 406 12.76 10.56 -26.90
C ALA A 406 13.64 10.01 -25.77
N LYS A 407 14.76 10.67 -25.44
CA LYS A 407 15.61 10.29 -24.29
C LYS A 407 14.92 10.47 -22.94
N ARG A 408 14.08 11.50 -22.78
CA ARG A 408 13.29 11.70 -21.54
C ARG A 408 12.22 10.63 -21.39
N GLU A 409 11.51 10.33 -22.47
CA GLU A 409 10.49 9.28 -22.50
C GLU A 409 11.11 7.92 -22.22
N LEU A 410 12.24 7.60 -22.87
CA LEU A 410 13.00 6.37 -22.63
C LEU A 410 13.32 6.19 -21.13
N ARG A 411 13.90 7.20 -20.48
CA ARG A 411 14.24 7.14 -19.05
C ARG A 411 13.01 6.96 -18.15
N ARG A 412 11.88 7.56 -18.49
CA ARG A 412 10.62 7.39 -17.75
C ARG A 412 10.16 5.94 -17.86
N THR A 413 10.12 5.39 -19.07
CA THR A 413 9.73 3.99 -19.32
C THR A 413 10.69 3.01 -18.66
N GLU A 414 12.00 3.26 -18.70
CA GLU A 414 13.01 2.45 -17.97
C GLU A 414 12.72 2.42 -16.47
N SER A 415 12.50 3.59 -15.86
CA SER A 415 12.20 3.67 -14.43
C SER A 415 10.89 2.99 -14.04
N GLU A 416 9.90 2.99 -14.93
CA GLU A 416 8.62 2.33 -14.71
C GLU A 416 8.74 0.81 -14.85
N CYS A 417 9.47 0.30 -15.85
CA CYS A 417 9.81 -1.12 -15.97
C CYS A 417 10.53 -1.65 -14.72
N GLU A 418 11.53 -0.92 -14.20
CA GLU A 418 12.23 -1.28 -12.97
C GLU A 418 11.30 -1.26 -11.74
N ARG A 419 10.35 -0.34 -11.69
CA ARG A 419 9.33 -0.26 -10.63
C ARG A 419 8.38 -1.44 -10.71
N LEU A 420 7.86 -1.78 -11.89
CA LEU A 420 7.01 -2.95 -12.12
C LEU A 420 7.72 -4.24 -11.71
N GLU A 421 8.97 -4.43 -12.14
CA GLU A 421 9.79 -5.60 -11.80
C GLU A 421 9.95 -5.77 -10.28
N ARG A 422 10.31 -4.68 -9.57
CA ARG A 422 10.44 -4.71 -8.10
C ARG A 422 9.12 -5.06 -7.41
N ASN A 423 7.98 -4.58 -7.92
CA ASN A 423 6.68 -4.86 -7.31
C ASN A 423 6.17 -6.28 -7.63
N ILE A 424 6.41 -6.80 -8.84
CA ILE A 424 6.14 -8.21 -9.18
C ILE A 424 6.93 -9.15 -8.26
N ILE A 425 8.22 -8.88 -8.02
CA ILE A 425 9.04 -9.67 -7.11
C ILE A 425 8.43 -9.68 -5.70
N LYS A 426 8.00 -8.52 -5.19
CA LYS A 426 7.35 -8.41 -3.87
C LYS A 426 6.01 -9.16 -3.82
N LEU A 427 5.16 -9.03 -4.83
CA LEU A 427 3.88 -9.75 -4.86
C LEU A 427 4.08 -11.26 -4.92
N ARG A 428 5.06 -11.74 -5.70
CA ARG A 428 5.45 -13.16 -5.72
C ARG A 428 5.97 -13.63 -4.36
N GLU A 429 6.73 -12.79 -3.65
CA GLU A 429 7.18 -13.07 -2.28
C GLU A 429 5.99 -13.18 -1.31
N ILE A 430 5.06 -12.21 -1.35
CA ILE A 430 3.83 -12.22 -0.56
C ILE A 430 2.99 -13.46 -0.86
N HIS A 431 2.76 -13.75 -2.15
CA HIS A 431 2.01 -14.92 -2.59
C HIS A 431 2.65 -16.22 -2.09
N ARG A 432 3.98 -16.32 -2.18
CA ARG A 432 4.73 -17.47 -1.65
C ARG A 432 4.59 -17.58 -0.14
N PHE A 433 4.69 -16.47 0.60
CA PHE A 433 4.50 -16.49 2.05
C PHE A 433 3.08 -16.92 2.44
N LYS A 434 2.08 -16.51 1.66
CA LYS A 434 0.69 -16.86 1.92
C LYS A 434 0.37 -18.33 1.62
N THR A 435 0.95 -18.88 0.56
CA THR A 435 0.63 -20.24 0.09
C THR A 435 1.55 -21.33 0.65
N SER A 436 2.73 -20.97 1.18
CA SER A 436 3.72 -21.95 1.62
C SER A 436 3.42 -22.51 3.02
N PRO A 437 3.34 -23.85 3.19
CA PRO A 437 3.21 -24.48 4.50
C PRO A 437 4.40 -24.22 5.45
N GLU A 438 5.58 -23.93 4.90
CA GLU A 438 6.76 -23.64 5.72
C GLU A 438 6.64 -22.29 6.43
N VAL A 439 5.90 -21.33 5.87
CA VAL A 439 5.60 -20.07 6.55
C VAL A 439 4.72 -20.30 7.77
N LEU A 440 3.71 -21.18 7.68
CA LEU A 440 2.90 -21.55 8.84
C LEU A 440 3.73 -22.22 9.93
N LYS A 441 4.68 -23.08 9.56
CA LYS A 441 5.64 -23.67 10.50
C LYS A 441 6.50 -22.60 11.17
N LYS A 442 7.03 -21.65 10.40
CA LYS A 442 7.83 -20.55 10.94
C LYS A 442 7.00 -19.66 11.87
N LEU A 443 5.78 -19.32 11.50
CA LEU A 443 4.85 -18.56 12.35
C LEU A 443 4.52 -19.32 13.63
N PHE A 444 4.25 -20.62 13.55
CA PHE A 444 3.95 -21.45 14.72
C PHE A 444 5.07 -21.36 15.77
N TYR A 445 6.33 -21.54 15.34
CA TYR A 445 7.53 -21.52 16.18
C TYR A 445 8.17 -20.13 16.36
N ASN A 446 7.51 -19.04 15.95
CA ASN A 446 8.03 -17.67 16.01
C ASN A 446 9.43 -17.49 15.35
N MET A 447 9.70 -18.28 14.29
CA MET A 447 10.92 -18.21 13.52
C MET A 447 10.86 -17.08 12.48
N PRO A 448 12.01 -16.43 12.17
CA PRO A 448 12.06 -15.39 11.15
C PRO A 448 11.70 -15.93 9.76
N LEU A 449 10.81 -15.20 9.07
CA LEU A 449 10.30 -15.59 7.74
C LEU A 449 11.35 -15.44 6.64
N THR A 450 12.28 -14.50 6.79
CA THR A 450 13.36 -14.23 5.82
C THR A 450 14.48 -15.26 5.91
N HIS A 451 14.84 -15.87 4.78
CA HIS A 451 16.11 -16.58 4.65
C HIS A 451 17.23 -15.59 4.31
N LYS A 452 18.35 -15.71 5.03
CA LYS A 452 19.62 -14.97 4.87
C LYS A 452 19.58 -13.49 5.28
N GLY A 453 20.11 -13.21 6.46
CA GLY A 453 21.06 -12.10 6.57
C GLY A 453 22.30 -12.49 5.79
N THR A 454 22.35 -12.18 4.49
CA THR A 454 23.64 -12.05 3.82
C THR A 454 24.32 -10.85 4.48
N GLY A 455 25.41 -11.11 5.21
CA GLY A 455 26.36 -10.06 5.51
C GLY A 455 26.78 -9.40 4.19
N ALA A 456 26.43 -8.14 4.01
CA ALA A 456 27.08 -7.15 3.16
C ALA A 456 26.13 -5.94 2.99
N GLY A 457 26.63 -4.76 3.33
CA GLY A 457 26.08 -3.48 2.88
C GLY A 457 25.25 -2.75 3.92
N GLY A 458 25.83 -1.69 4.48
CA GLY A 458 25.11 -0.66 5.21
C GLY A 458 23.99 -0.06 4.35
N GLY A 459 22.78 -0.59 4.53
CA GLY A 459 21.56 -0.11 3.89
C GLY A 459 20.59 0.39 4.95
N LYS A 460 20.26 1.68 4.88
CA LYS A 460 19.33 2.40 5.75
C LYS A 460 18.10 1.55 6.14
N LYS A 461 17.81 1.54 7.45
CA LYS A 461 16.66 0.90 8.12
C LYS A 461 15.39 0.98 7.28
N LYS A 462 14.97 -0.13 6.68
CA LYS A 462 13.63 -0.28 6.08
C LYS A 462 12.59 -0.28 7.21
N LYS A 463 11.95 0.87 7.43
CA LYS A 463 10.68 0.99 8.17
C LYS A 463 9.63 0.16 7.41
N GLY A 464 9.26 -1.02 7.90
CA GLY A 464 8.21 -1.81 7.26
C GLY A 464 8.22 -3.30 7.58
N VAL A 465 9.32 -3.86 8.08
CA VAL A 465 9.28 -5.21 8.64
C VAL A 465 8.53 -5.13 9.97
N VAL A 466 7.44 -5.88 10.09
CA VAL A 466 6.74 -6.10 11.36
C VAL A 466 7.76 -6.75 12.30
N ILE A 467 8.41 -5.94 13.14
CA ILE A 467 9.40 -6.44 14.10
C ILE A 467 8.63 -7.28 15.10
N ASP A 468 8.93 -8.58 15.12
CA ASP A 468 8.42 -9.53 16.10
C ASP A 468 8.64 -8.97 17.52
N LYS A 469 7.67 -9.13 18.43
CA LYS A 469 7.81 -8.70 19.83
C LYS A 469 9.05 -9.31 20.46
N LEU A 470 9.35 -10.57 20.13
CA LEU A 470 10.56 -11.24 20.57
C LEU A 470 11.81 -10.62 19.95
N GLU A 471 11.78 -10.19 18.69
CA GLU A 471 12.90 -9.50 18.05
C GLU A 471 13.14 -8.12 18.64
N LYS A 472 12.07 -7.42 19.02
CA LYS A 472 12.18 -6.15 19.74
C LYS A 472 12.80 -6.38 21.12
N ALA A 473 12.35 -7.41 21.84
CA ALA A 473 12.88 -7.80 23.14
C ALA A 473 14.35 -8.21 23.04
N THR A 474 14.72 -9.12 22.13
CA THR A 474 16.11 -9.56 21.95
C THR A 474 17.03 -8.42 21.51
N ARG A 475 16.53 -7.46 20.72
CA ARG A 475 17.31 -6.26 20.38
C ARG A 475 17.57 -5.39 21.60
N VAL A 476 16.55 -5.10 22.41
CA VAL A 476 16.69 -4.31 23.64
C VAL A 476 17.65 -5.03 24.60
N THR A 477 17.48 -6.34 24.78
CA THR A 477 18.37 -7.14 25.62
C THR A 477 19.80 -7.10 25.10
N ALA A 478 20.04 -7.29 23.80
CA ALA A 478 21.39 -7.31 23.25
C ALA A 478 22.13 -5.98 23.41
N THR A 479 21.41 -4.85 23.37
CA THR A 479 21.99 -3.52 23.57
C THR A 479 22.31 -3.23 25.05
N LEU A 480 21.70 -3.93 26.02
CA LEU A 480 21.81 -3.62 27.45
C LEU A 480 22.53 -4.69 28.30
N ILE A 481 22.73 -5.89 27.75
CA ILE A 481 23.26 -7.05 28.49
C ILE A 481 24.79 -7.01 28.64
N ASP A 482 25.50 -6.33 27.74
CA ASP A 482 26.96 -6.21 27.72
C ASP A 482 27.68 -7.55 27.97
N LYS A 483 28.51 -7.63 29.02
CA LYS A 483 29.33 -8.81 29.36
C LYS A 483 28.51 -10.01 29.85
N ASP A 484 27.27 -9.79 30.27
CA ASP A 484 26.41 -10.83 30.86
C ASP A 484 25.72 -11.70 29.79
N TRP A 485 26.04 -11.52 28.51
CA TRP A 485 25.43 -12.30 27.42
C TRP A 485 25.76 -13.79 27.50
N ILE A 486 26.93 -14.17 28.05
CA ILE A 486 27.33 -15.58 28.23
C ILE A 486 26.51 -16.25 29.34
N PRO A 487 26.44 -15.69 30.58
CA PRO A 487 25.49 -16.16 31.59
C PRO A 487 24.05 -16.21 31.07
N LEU A 488 23.61 -15.19 30.33
CA LEU A 488 22.29 -15.18 29.72
C LEU A 488 22.10 -16.39 28.80
N TYR A 489 23.01 -16.62 27.85
CA TYR A 489 22.90 -17.69 26.87
C TYR A 489 22.85 -19.09 27.50
N ARG A 490 23.61 -19.32 28.57
CA ARG A 490 23.55 -20.58 29.35
C ARG A 490 22.23 -20.77 30.08
N THR A 491 21.62 -19.68 30.54
CA THR A 491 20.38 -19.72 31.33
C THR A 491 19.13 -19.74 30.45
N LEU A 492 19.26 -19.49 29.14
CA LEU A 492 18.15 -19.52 28.21
C LEU A 492 17.63 -20.96 28.02
N PRO A 493 16.30 -21.18 28.05
CA PRO A 493 15.76 -22.50 27.80
C PRO A 493 15.93 -22.88 26.32
N PHE A 494 16.34 -24.12 26.07
CA PHE A 494 16.38 -24.73 24.74
C PHE A 494 15.38 -25.87 24.66
N HIS A 495 14.68 -25.98 23.53
CA HIS A 495 13.70 -27.03 23.28
C HIS A 495 13.90 -27.51 21.83
N PRO A 496 14.47 -28.71 21.62
CA PRO A 496 14.91 -29.70 22.63
C PRO A 496 16.07 -29.21 23.53
N PRO A 497 16.24 -29.77 24.75
CA PRO A 497 17.34 -29.40 25.64
C PRO A 497 18.69 -29.60 24.96
N ARG A 498 19.59 -28.62 25.05
CA ARG A 498 20.97 -28.74 24.58
C ARG A 498 21.88 -29.04 25.75
N GLY A 499 22.73 -30.05 25.60
CA GLY A 499 23.77 -30.37 26.60
C GLY A 499 24.81 -29.25 26.72
N GLU A 500 25.48 -29.19 27.88
CA GLU A 500 26.45 -28.14 28.23
C GLU A 500 27.59 -28.02 27.20
N GLU A 501 28.04 -29.15 26.63
CA GLU A 501 29.09 -29.17 25.61
C GLU A 501 28.68 -28.39 24.35
N ASN A 502 27.43 -28.53 23.92
CA ASN A 502 26.91 -27.79 22.76
C ASN A 502 26.78 -26.29 23.04
N LEU A 503 26.46 -25.92 24.28
CA LEU A 503 26.41 -24.51 24.69
C LEU A 503 27.81 -23.90 24.74
N ARG A 504 28.80 -24.65 25.23
CA ARG A 504 30.21 -24.24 25.23
C ARG A 504 30.73 -24.01 23.81
N VAL A 505 30.52 -24.98 22.91
CA VAL A 505 30.91 -24.86 21.50
C VAL A 505 30.24 -23.66 20.83
N ASP A 506 28.96 -23.40 21.11
CA ASP A 506 28.28 -22.21 20.59
C ASP A 506 28.88 -20.90 21.09
N ILE A 507 29.21 -20.81 22.38
CA ILE A 507 29.80 -19.62 23.00
C ILE A 507 31.19 -19.38 22.41
N ASP A 508 32.00 -20.43 22.30
CA ASP A 508 33.34 -20.34 21.73
C ASP A 508 33.28 -19.95 20.25
N ASP A 509 32.35 -20.52 19.48
CA ASP A 509 32.12 -20.17 18.06
C ASP A 509 31.68 -18.70 17.89
N ILE A 510 30.74 -18.22 18.71
CA ILE A 510 30.31 -16.81 18.67
C ILE A 510 31.47 -15.88 19.05
N THR A 511 32.21 -16.23 20.10
CA THR A 511 33.33 -15.42 20.60
C THR A 511 34.47 -15.34 19.58
N ASN A 512 34.80 -16.47 18.95
CA ASN A 512 35.89 -16.56 17.98
C ASN A 512 35.51 -15.98 16.61
N THR A 513 34.29 -16.23 16.13
CA THR A 513 33.83 -15.72 14.83
C THR A 513 33.67 -14.21 14.82
N PHE A 514 33.25 -13.62 15.93
CA PHE A 514 32.99 -12.17 16.06
C PHE A 514 34.03 -11.47 16.95
N LEU A 515 35.25 -12.00 17.08
CA LEU A 515 36.27 -11.55 18.03
C LEU A 515 36.59 -10.04 17.95
N ARG A 516 36.45 -9.42 16.77
CA ARG A 516 36.72 -7.98 16.53
C ARG A 516 35.48 -7.08 16.68
N ASP A 517 34.29 -7.65 16.88
CA ASP A 517 33.04 -6.91 16.99
C ASP A 517 32.71 -6.52 18.44
N THR A 518 31.73 -5.63 18.62
CA THR A 518 31.28 -5.20 19.94
C THR A 518 30.53 -6.30 20.69
N LEU A 519 30.51 -6.22 22.03
CA LEU A 519 29.76 -7.14 22.89
C LEU A 519 28.25 -7.17 22.55
N GLU A 520 27.70 -6.05 22.06
CA GLU A 520 26.33 -5.99 21.53
C GLU A 520 26.14 -6.94 20.35
N VAL A 521 27.13 -7.06 19.45
CA VAL A 521 27.07 -8.00 18.32
C VAL A 521 27.12 -9.44 18.82
N HIS A 522 27.96 -9.74 19.81
CA HIS A 522 28.00 -11.09 20.43
C HIS A 522 26.66 -11.47 21.03
N ALA A 523 26.07 -10.56 21.83
CA ALA A 523 24.75 -10.76 22.42
C ALA A 523 23.64 -10.92 21.37
N LYS A 524 23.68 -10.14 20.27
CA LYS A 524 22.74 -10.29 19.15
C LYS A 524 22.87 -11.67 18.51
N GLN A 525 24.09 -12.14 18.27
CA GLN A 525 24.34 -13.44 17.65
C GLN A 525 23.93 -14.59 18.57
N ALA A 526 24.21 -14.48 19.86
CA ALA A 526 23.75 -15.42 20.88
C ALA A 526 22.21 -15.49 20.92
N LEU A 527 21.52 -14.38 21.05
CA LEU A 527 20.05 -14.35 21.07
C LEU A 527 19.42 -14.79 19.74
N TYR A 528 20.07 -14.50 18.61
CA TYR A 528 19.66 -14.99 17.31
C TYR A 528 19.82 -16.51 17.18
N ARG A 529 20.95 -17.05 17.65
CA ARG A 529 21.21 -18.50 17.68
C ARG A 529 20.25 -19.21 18.61
N TRP A 530 20.01 -18.67 19.80
CA TRP A 530 18.98 -19.14 20.73
C TRP A 530 17.62 -19.19 20.05
N ARG A 531 17.15 -18.09 19.44
CA ARG A 531 15.86 -18.04 18.74
C ARG A 531 15.75 -19.04 17.58
N ARG A 532 16.85 -19.35 16.89
CA ARG A 532 16.86 -20.36 15.81
C ARG A 532 16.81 -21.79 16.33
N MET A 533 17.51 -22.05 17.43
CA MET A 533 17.69 -23.40 17.98
C MET A 533 16.59 -23.77 18.98
N HIS A 534 15.92 -22.78 19.56
CA HIS A 534 14.83 -22.97 20.49
C HIS A 534 13.49 -22.86 19.74
N THR A 535 12.84 -24.01 19.55
CA THR A 535 11.59 -24.11 18.78
C THR A 535 10.41 -23.36 19.40
N ARG A 536 10.46 -22.99 20.69
CA ARG A 536 9.34 -22.36 21.41
C ARG A 536 9.72 -21.03 22.07
N ALA A 537 10.74 -20.35 21.56
CA ALA A 537 11.24 -19.12 22.17
C ALA A 537 10.13 -18.07 22.37
N SER A 538 9.96 -17.63 23.61
CA SER A 538 9.02 -16.58 24.00
C SER A 538 9.72 -15.41 24.69
N VAL A 539 9.04 -14.27 24.77
CA VAL A 539 9.53 -13.11 25.54
C VAL A 539 9.60 -13.44 27.02
N ASP A 540 8.66 -14.26 27.52
CA ASP A 540 8.64 -14.66 28.93
C ASP A 540 9.82 -15.54 29.29
N ASP A 541 10.27 -16.42 28.39
CA ASP A 541 11.49 -17.22 28.58
C ASP A 541 12.73 -16.33 28.68
N LEU A 542 12.82 -15.32 27.82
CA LEU A 542 13.89 -14.33 27.86
C LEU A 542 13.86 -13.53 29.18
N LYS A 543 12.68 -13.11 29.64
CA LYS A 543 12.50 -12.38 30.91
C LYS A 543 12.84 -13.25 32.13
N LYS A 544 12.44 -14.51 32.13
CA LYS A 544 12.79 -15.48 33.18
C LYS A 544 14.30 -15.69 33.24
N ALA A 545 14.96 -15.87 32.10
CA ALA A 545 16.40 -16.01 32.02
C ALA A 545 17.12 -14.73 32.50
N LEU A 546 16.65 -13.54 32.11
CA LEU A 546 17.17 -12.25 32.60
C LEU A 546 17.02 -12.08 34.12
N THR A 547 15.90 -12.52 34.68
CA THR A 547 15.66 -12.49 36.12
C THR A 547 16.59 -13.47 36.85
N ALA A 548 16.82 -14.65 36.27
CA ALA A 548 17.71 -15.67 36.84
C ALA A 548 19.18 -15.22 36.91
N ILE A 549 19.66 -14.43 35.94
CA ILE A 549 21.00 -13.82 35.98
C ILE A 549 21.06 -12.51 36.76
N LYS A 550 20.01 -12.18 37.54
CA LYS A 550 19.90 -10.95 38.35
C LYS A 550 19.87 -9.63 37.52
N ARG A 551 19.50 -9.69 36.24
CA ARG A 551 19.33 -8.50 35.36
C ARG A 551 17.85 -8.14 35.16
N LYS A 552 17.12 -7.97 36.27
CA LYS A 552 15.71 -7.55 36.27
C LYS A 552 15.52 -6.16 35.64
N ASP A 553 16.53 -5.30 35.76
CA ASP A 553 16.61 -3.97 35.13
C ASP A 553 16.38 -4.01 33.61
N ILE A 554 16.89 -5.04 32.93
CA ILE A 554 16.67 -5.22 31.48
C ILE A 554 15.27 -5.76 31.20
N ALA A 555 14.78 -6.70 32.02
CA ALA A 555 13.45 -7.29 31.85
C ALA A 555 12.35 -6.21 31.97
N ASP A 556 12.48 -5.28 32.93
CA ASP A 556 11.54 -4.16 33.12
C ASP A 556 11.60 -3.18 31.92
N LYS A 557 12.79 -2.91 31.37
CA LYS A 557 12.95 -2.09 30.14
C LYS A 557 12.35 -2.76 28.89
N VAL A 558 12.42 -4.08 28.80
CA VAL A 558 11.75 -4.84 27.74
C VAL A 558 10.24 -4.67 27.84
N ASP A 559 9.68 -4.73 29.04
CA ASP A 559 8.25 -4.47 29.26
C ASP A 559 7.85 -3.03 28.92
N GLU A 560 8.63 -2.04 29.33
CA GLU A 560 8.40 -0.63 29.01
C GLU A 560 8.38 -0.41 27.47
N GLU A 561 9.34 -1.00 26.75
CA GLU A 561 9.36 -0.90 25.29
C GLU A 561 8.21 -1.66 24.61
N LEU A 562 7.73 -2.77 25.18
CA LEU A 562 6.61 -3.54 24.63
C LEU A 562 5.24 -2.95 24.96
N SER A 563 5.12 -2.21 26.06
CA SER A 563 3.87 -1.61 26.58
C SER A 563 3.54 -0.22 26.03
N LYS A 564 4.45 0.43 25.27
CA LYS A 564 4.18 1.66 24.52
C LYS A 564 3.10 1.47 23.43
N LYS A 565 1.83 1.38 23.83
CA LYS A 565 0.66 1.51 22.95
C LYS A 565 0.21 2.96 22.89
N ARG A 566 -0.11 3.44 21.68
CA ARG A 566 -0.85 4.69 21.45
C ARG A 566 -2.19 4.62 22.19
N ALA A 567 -2.45 5.59 23.05
CA ALA A 567 -3.77 5.80 23.63
C ALA A 567 -4.79 6.01 22.50
N VAL A 568 -5.73 5.08 22.36
CA VAL A 568 -6.90 5.22 21.49
C VAL A 568 -8.03 5.70 22.38
N LYS A 569 -8.55 6.89 22.09
CA LYS A 569 -9.72 7.44 22.79
C LYS A 569 -10.96 6.61 22.45
N PRO A 570 -11.85 6.33 23.41
CA PRO A 570 -13.11 5.67 23.15
C PRO A 570 -13.96 6.55 22.22
N LYS A 571 -14.40 6.00 21.08
CA LYS A 571 -15.36 6.66 20.20
C LYS A 571 -16.76 6.20 20.57
N THR A 572 -17.67 7.17 20.62
CA THR A 572 -19.10 7.02 20.88
C THR A 572 -19.76 5.97 19.97
N SER A 573 -20.51 5.08 20.61
CA SER A 573 -21.39 4.05 20.03
C SER A 573 -22.18 4.56 18.82
N SER A 574 -21.78 4.06 17.65
CA SER A 574 -22.65 3.90 16.49
C SER A 574 -22.51 2.45 16.05
N ALA A 575 -23.59 1.81 15.61
CA ALA A 575 -23.61 0.41 15.18
C ALA A 575 -22.33 0.03 14.40
N VAL A 576 -21.55 -0.93 14.93
CA VAL A 576 -20.29 -1.36 14.35
C VAL A 576 -20.55 -1.97 12.97
N LYS A 577 -20.34 -1.18 11.92
CA LYS A 577 -20.43 -1.64 10.53
C LYS A 577 -19.12 -2.35 10.17
N PHE A 578 -19.18 -3.67 10.05
CA PHE A 578 -18.08 -4.42 9.47
C PHE A 578 -17.81 -3.95 8.03
N PRO A 579 -16.54 -3.74 7.64
CA PRO A 579 -16.22 -3.39 6.26
C PRO A 579 -16.74 -4.47 5.30
N LYS A 580 -17.16 -4.04 4.10
CA LYS A 580 -17.47 -4.98 3.02
C LYS A 580 -16.19 -5.74 2.68
N VAL A 581 -16.28 -7.06 2.55
CA VAL A 581 -15.17 -7.89 2.06
C VAL A 581 -14.85 -7.40 0.64
N LEU A 582 -13.69 -6.78 0.46
CA LEU A 582 -13.27 -6.21 -0.83
C LEU A 582 -12.85 -7.32 -1.82
N VAL A 583 -12.51 -8.46 -1.24
CA VAL A 583 -11.95 -9.65 -1.89
C VAL A 583 -13.06 -10.71 -1.93
N GLN A 584 -14.10 -10.50 -2.75
CA GLN A 584 -15.12 -11.53 -2.94
C GLN A 584 -14.57 -12.60 -3.87
N THR A 585 -14.37 -13.82 -3.37
CA THR A 585 -14.24 -14.99 -4.22
C THR A 585 -15.48 -15.03 -5.13
N GLN A 586 -15.29 -14.89 -6.44
CA GLN A 586 -16.32 -15.30 -7.39
C GLN A 586 -16.57 -16.78 -7.10
N GLN A 587 -17.69 -17.08 -6.43
CA GLN A 587 -18.11 -18.45 -6.21
C GLN A 587 -18.21 -19.12 -7.57
N VAL A 588 -17.31 -20.06 -7.84
CA VAL A 588 -17.59 -21.12 -8.80
C VAL A 588 -18.84 -21.81 -8.28
N ARG A 589 -19.96 -21.62 -8.97
CA ARG A 589 -21.22 -22.34 -8.75
C ARG A 589 -20.94 -23.85 -8.78
N VAL A 590 -20.69 -24.45 -7.63
CA VAL A 590 -20.89 -25.89 -7.47
C VAL A 590 -22.38 -26.07 -7.15
N ARG A 591 -23.14 -26.46 -8.18
CA ARG A 591 -24.50 -26.99 -8.03
C ARG A 591 -24.43 -28.19 -7.10
N HIS A 592 -24.78 -28.01 -5.82
CA HIS A 592 -25.35 -29.11 -5.06
C HIS A 592 -26.84 -29.15 -5.39
N SER A 593 -27.18 -30.13 -6.21
CA SER A 593 -28.52 -30.63 -6.45
C SER A 593 -29.22 -30.86 -5.11
N LEU A 594 -30.16 -29.98 -4.77
CA LEU A 594 -31.23 -30.34 -3.84
C LEU A 594 -32.18 -31.26 -4.61
N SER A 595 -32.20 -32.49 -4.14
CA SER A 595 -33.22 -33.50 -4.39
C SER A 595 -34.62 -32.89 -4.28
N ASN A 596 -35.44 -33.14 -5.30
CA ASN A 596 -36.89 -32.98 -5.27
C ASN A 596 -37.48 -33.61 -4.00
N PRO A 597 -38.39 -32.94 -3.27
CA PRO A 597 -39.32 -33.66 -2.43
C PRO A 597 -40.48 -34.16 -3.31
N ILE A 598 -40.61 -35.48 -3.35
CA ILE A 598 -41.84 -36.16 -3.75
C ILE A 598 -42.86 -35.90 -2.62
N LYS A 599 -43.80 -34.99 -2.85
CA LYS A 599 -45.27 -35.15 -2.76
C LYS A 599 -45.94 -33.81 -2.92
#